data_AF-A0A2I1DND6-F1
#
_entry.id   AF-A0A2I1DND6-F1
#
_cell.length_a   1.000
_cell.length_b   1.000
_cell.length_c   1.000
_cell.angle_alpha   90.00
_cell.angle_beta   90.00
_cell.angle_gamma   90.00
#
_symmetry.space_group_name_H-M   'P 1'
#
loop_
_entity.id
_entity.type
_entity.pdbx_description
1 polymer ?
#
loop_
_entity_poly.entity_id
_entity_poly.type
_entity_poly.pdbx_seq_one_letter_code
_entity_poly.pdbx_strand_id
1 'polypeptide(L)'
;MSELDMKAIWKHVGISAFRHFLFVSHMWLGIASTIVIVLFWLMVAQNAQLRAHLFPYHGVYFSRIVKDIRGAARGIFPPAGMRGGLPGLVHGLGLLAISAMGVSGVVMFVMIYAAGGVKPGSAYAIPHAVHSLVANLVWAYWWGHIAMALLHALRTPRILRIFIP
;
A
#
# COMPACT_ATOMS: atom_id res chain seq x y z
N MET A 1 8.58 13.63 -8.93
CA MET A 1 9.83 14.08 -9.58
C MET A 1 9.46 14.77 -10.88
N SER A 2 10.13 15.87 -11.21
CA SER A 2 9.92 16.51 -12.51
C SER A 2 10.64 15.71 -13.61
N GLU A 3 10.22 15.82 -14.87
CA GLU A 3 10.93 15.24 -16.03
C GLU A 3 12.39 15.74 -16.13
N LEU A 4 12.64 16.95 -15.60
CA LEU A 4 13.96 17.56 -15.50
C LEU A 4 14.87 16.83 -14.52
N ASP A 5 14.33 16.35 -13.39
CA ASP A 5 15.10 15.54 -12.42
C ASP A 5 15.52 14.21 -13.04
N MET A 6 14.66 13.55 -13.80
CA MET A 6 15.03 12.30 -14.49
C MET A 6 16.13 12.50 -15.53
N LYS A 7 16.08 13.59 -16.32
CA LYS A 7 17.13 13.90 -17.31
C LYS A 7 18.48 14.21 -16.67
N ALA A 8 18.49 14.84 -15.50
CA ALA A 8 19.71 15.16 -14.76
C ALA A 8 20.28 13.93 -14.02
N ILE A 9 19.44 13.01 -13.52
CA ILE A 9 19.88 11.71 -12.96
C ILE A 9 20.61 10.91 -14.03
N TRP A 10 20.10 10.98 -15.25
CA TRP A 10 20.61 10.22 -16.38
C TRP A 10 21.90 10.76 -16.99
N LYS A 11 22.15 12.07 -16.89
CA LYS A 11 23.35 12.71 -17.45
C LYS A 11 24.50 12.83 -16.47
N HIS A 12 24.34 12.43 -15.20
CA HIS A 12 25.30 12.68 -14.11
C HIS A 12 25.73 14.16 -13.97
N VAL A 13 24.94 15.11 -14.49
CA VAL A 13 25.25 16.55 -14.40
C VAL A 13 24.40 17.15 -13.28
N GLY A 14 25.06 17.61 -12.21
CA GLY A 14 24.45 18.48 -11.19
C GLY A 14 23.52 17.80 -10.18
N ILE A 15 23.48 16.46 -10.11
CA ILE A 15 22.69 15.74 -9.10
C ILE A 15 23.59 15.26 -7.97
N SER A 16 23.27 15.69 -6.74
CA SER A 16 23.91 15.17 -5.54
C SER A 16 23.78 13.65 -5.49
N ALA A 17 24.89 12.93 -5.23
CA ALA A 17 24.93 11.46 -5.10
C ALA A 17 23.76 10.89 -4.25
N PHE A 18 23.33 11.67 -3.24
CA PHE A 18 22.17 11.36 -2.40
C PHE A 18 20.85 11.14 -3.15
N ARG A 19 20.49 11.98 -4.13
CA ARG A 19 19.23 11.83 -4.89
C ARG A 19 19.26 10.58 -5.77
N HIS A 20 20.41 10.30 -6.38
CA HIS A 20 20.60 9.09 -7.17
C HIS A 20 20.48 7.85 -6.27
N PHE A 21 21.13 7.86 -5.10
CA PHE A 21 21.00 6.82 -4.10
C PHE A 21 19.54 6.58 -3.69
N LEU A 22 18.79 7.63 -3.32
CA LEU A 22 17.38 7.50 -2.96
C LEU A 22 16.53 6.91 -4.08
N PHE A 23 16.77 7.30 -5.33
CA PHE A 23 16.05 6.77 -6.48
C PHE A 23 16.34 5.27 -6.69
N VAL A 24 17.61 4.89 -6.67
CA VAL A 24 18.03 3.49 -6.83
C VAL A 24 17.51 2.63 -5.67
N SER A 25 17.59 3.12 -4.44
CA SER A 25 17.04 2.43 -3.27
C SER A 25 15.51 2.28 -3.37
N HIS A 26 14.79 3.34 -3.73
CA HIS A 26 13.34 3.28 -3.94
C HIS A 26 12.95 2.22 -4.97
N MET A 27 13.69 2.17 -6.07
CA MET A 27 13.48 1.20 -7.15
C MET A 27 13.63 -0.24 -6.65
N TRP A 28 14.76 -0.57 -6.01
CA TRP A 28 15.02 -1.93 -5.54
C TRP A 28 14.15 -2.35 -4.35
N LEU A 29 13.91 -1.44 -3.40
CA LEU A 29 12.99 -1.70 -2.29
C LEU A 29 11.56 -1.88 -2.78
N GLY A 30 11.15 -1.18 -3.85
CA GLY A 30 9.85 -1.37 -4.50
C GLY A 30 9.70 -2.77 -5.10
N ILE A 31 10.74 -3.26 -5.79
CA ILE A 31 10.76 -4.63 -6.34
C ILE A 31 10.72 -5.68 -5.22
N ALA A 32 11.57 -5.56 -4.20
CA ALA A 32 11.58 -6.45 -3.06
C ALA A 32 10.20 -6.49 -2.35
N SER A 33 9.60 -5.31 -2.14
CA SER A 33 8.26 -5.19 -1.55
C SER A 33 7.19 -5.85 -2.42
N THR A 34 7.28 -5.73 -3.75
CA THR A 34 6.33 -6.36 -4.68
C THR A 34 6.40 -7.88 -4.61
N ILE A 35 7.59 -8.47 -4.45
CA ILE A 35 7.75 -9.92 -4.24
C ILE A 35 7.01 -10.35 -2.96
N VAL A 36 7.20 -9.61 -1.86
CA VAL A 36 6.50 -9.89 -0.59
C VAL A 36 4.98 -9.80 -0.77
N ILE A 37 4.48 -8.78 -1.49
CA ILE A 37 3.05 -8.63 -1.77
C ILE A 37 2.52 -9.81 -2.59
N VAL A 38 3.24 -10.27 -3.61
CA VAL A 38 2.85 -11.45 -4.41
C VAL A 38 2.78 -12.71 -3.54
N LEU A 39 3.79 -12.95 -2.69
CA LEU A 39 3.78 -14.07 -1.76
C LEU A 39 2.59 -13.97 -0.77
N PHE A 40 2.27 -12.78 -0.30
CA PHE A 40 1.10 -12.56 0.55
C PHE A 40 -0.21 -12.86 -0.18
N TRP A 41 -0.33 -12.49 -1.46
CA TRP A 41 -1.48 -12.87 -2.28
C TRP A 41 -1.65 -14.39 -2.43
N LEU A 42 -0.56 -15.15 -2.51
CA LEU A 42 -0.63 -16.63 -2.50
C LEU A 42 -1.23 -17.15 -1.19
N MET A 43 -0.82 -16.59 -0.04
CA MET A 43 -1.42 -16.93 1.26
C MET A 43 -2.91 -16.57 1.30
N VAL A 44 -3.29 -15.40 0.78
CA VAL A 44 -4.70 -14.99 0.66
C VAL A 44 -5.48 -15.96 -0.23
N ALA A 45 -4.92 -16.39 -1.36
CA ALA A 45 -5.56 -17.35 -2.27
C ALA A 45 -5.79 -18.72 -1.62
N GLN A 46 -4.90 -19.14 -0.72
CA GLN A 46 -5.01 -20.44 -0.03
C GLN A 46 -5.87 -20.40 1.24
N ASN A 47 -6.04 -19.23 1.87
CA ASN A 47 -6.72 -19.11 3.16
C ASN A 47 -8.10 -18.43 3.05
N ALA A 48 -9.18 -19.22 3.15
CA ALA A 48 -10.55 -18.71 3.07
C ALA A 48 -10.92 -17.76 4.23
N GLN A 49 -10.40 -17.98 5.43
CA GLN A 49 -10.63 -17.11 6.58
C GLN A 49 -9.96 -15.74 6.37
N LEU A 50 -8.73 -15.73 5.85
CA LEU A 50 -8.01 -14.50 5.51
C LEU A 50 -8.72 -13.72 4.40
N ARG A 51 -9.27 -14.39 3.37
CA ARG A 51 -10.11 -13.74 2.35
C ARG A 51 -11.36 -13.12 2.95
N ALA A 52 -12.08 -13.86 3.78
CA ALA A 52 -13.29 -13.35 4.44
C ALA A 52 -12.99 -12.17 5.38
N HIS A 53 -11.79 -12.13 5.96
CA HIS A 53 -11.31 -10.99 6.73
C HIS A 53 -11.03 -9.78 5.84
N LEU A 54 -10.19 -9.92 4.79
CA LEU A 54 -9.75 -8.81 3.93
C LEU A 54 -10.85 -8.28 3.00
N PHE A 55 -11.76 -9.15 2.57
CA PHE A 55 -12.80 -8.85 1.60
C PHE A 55 -14.21 -9.14 2.16
N PRO A 56 -14.63 -8.43 3.23
CA PRO A 56 -15.90 -8.67 3.93
C PRO A 56 -17.12 -8.11 3.17
N TYR A 57 -17.21 -8.35 1.86
CA TYR A 57 -18.15 -7.64 0.96
C TYR A 57 -19.58 -8.17 0.98
N HIS A 58 -19.87 -9.29 1.64
CA HIS A 58 -21.21 -9.88 1.65
C HIS A 58 -21.61 -10.50 2.99
N GLY A 59 -22.91 -10.78 3.13
CA GLY A 59 -23.50 -11.50 4.25
C GLY A 59 -23.24 -10.88 5.62
N VAL A 60 -22.95 -11.73 6.61
CA VAL A 60 -22.74 -11.34 8.01
C VAL A 60 -21.52 -10.44 8.19
N TYR A 61 -20.54 -10.46 7.28
CA TYR A 61 -19.35 -9.60 7.38
C TYR A 61 -19.63 -8.17 6.93
N PHE A 62 -20.49 -7.98 5.92
CA PHE A 62 -20.87 -6.64 5.49
C PHE A 62 -21.68 -5.90 6.57
N SER A 63 -22.62 -6.59 7.23
CA SER A 63 -23.39 -5.99 8.34
C SER A 63 -22.50 -5.60 9.52
N ARG A 64 -21.37 -6.31 9.74
CA ARG A 64 -20.35 -5.92 10.73
C ARG A 64 -19.64 -4.62 10.35
N ILE A 65 -19.40 -4.33 9.07
CA ILE A 65 -18.82 -3.05 8.65
C ILE A 65 -19.73 -1.89 9.09
N VAL A 66 -21.02 -2.00 8.79
CA VAL A 66 -22.01 -0.98 9.17
C VAL A 66 -22.09 -0.83 10.69
N LYS A 67 -22.08 -1.95 11.43
CA LYS A 67 -22.06 -1.95 12.89
C LYS A 67 -20.81 -1.28 13.45
N ASP A 68 -19.64 -1.58 12.89
CA ASP A 68 -18.36 -1.02 13.32
C ASP A 68 -18.30 0.50 13.07
N ILE A 69 -18.80 0.98 11.93
CA ILE A 69 -18.88 2.43 11.62
C ILE A 69 -19.81 3.14 12.61
N ARG A 70 -21.02 2.61 12.84
CA ARG A 70 -21.97 3.18 13.81
C ARG A 70 -21.44 3.14 15.23
N GLY A 71 -20.74 2.06 15.59
CA GLY A 71 -20.08 1.91 16.88
C GLY A 71 -18.99 2.95 17.08
N ALA A 72 -18.12 3.14 16.08
CA ALA A 72 -17.04 4.12 16.13
C ALA A 72 -17.55 5.55 16.34
N ALA A 73 -18.66 5.93 15.70
CA ALA A 73 -19.33 7.22 15.92
C ALA A 73 -19.83 7.41 17.38
N ARG A 74 -20.00 6.31 18.13
CA ARG A 74 -20.38 6.29 19.55
C ARG A 74 -19.20 5.99 20.47
N GLY A 75 -17.96 5.96 19.95
CA GLY A 75 -16.76 5.61 20.71
C GLY A 75 -16.63 4.11 21.05
N ILE A 76 -17.44 3.25 20.44
CA ILE A 76 -17.39 1.79 20.60
C ILE A 76 -16.56 1.21 19.46
N PHE A 77 -15.35 0.76 19.79
CA PHE A 77 -14.44 0.17 18.81
C PHE A 77 -14.57 -1.34 18.77
N PRO A 78 -14.42 -1.94 17.58
CA PRO A 78 -14.49 -3.38 17.48
C PRO A 78 -13.34 -4.10 18.19
N PRO A 79 -13.52 -5.37 18.58
CA PRO A 79 -12.45 -6.16 19.17
C PRO A 79 -11.30 -6.37 18.17
N ALA A 80 -10.09 -6.49 18.71
CA ALA A 80 -8.89 -6.85 17.97
C ALA A 80 -8.94 -8.31 17.50
N GLY A 81 -8.12 -8.65 16.49
CA GLY A 81 -7.98 -10.01 15.96
C GLY A 81 -8.62 -10.22 14.58
N MET A 82 -8.48 -11.43 14.06
CA MET A 82 -8.86 -11.81 12.70
C MET A 82 -10.39 -12.00 12.60
N ARG A 83 -11.09 -10.98 12.11
CA ARG A 83 -12.55 -11.02 11.89
C ARG A 83 -12.96 -10.20 10.68
N GLY A 84 -13.98 -10.64 9.92
CA GLY A 84 -14.60 -9.76 8.92
C GLY A 84 -15.33 -8.58 9.56
N GLY A 85 -15.24 -7.40 8.93
CA GLY A 85 -15.75 -6.13 9.44
C GLY A 85 -14.90 -4.95 8.95
N LEU A 86 -15.06 -3.76 9.55
CA LEU A 86 -14.38 -2.54 9.11
C LEU A 86 -12.83 -2.65 9.10
N PRO A 87 -12.15 -3.21 10.12
CA PRO A 87 -10.69 -3.34 10.11
C PRO A 87 -10.19 -4.23 8.96
N GLY A 88 -10.90 -5.33 8.70
CA GLY A 88 -10.58 -6.23 7.61
C GLY A 88 -10.76 -5.58 6.23
N LEU A 89 -11.84 -4.82 6.05
CA LEU A 89 -12.04 -4.01 4.84
C LEU A 89 -10.89 -3.02 4.63
N VAL A 90 -10.48 -2.29 5.68
CA VAL A 90 -9.38 -1.33 5.61
C VAL A 90 -8.09 -2.05 5.21
N HIS A 91 -7.76 -3.19 5.81
CA HIS A 91 -6.59 -3.98 5.42
C HIS A 91 -6.67 -4.46 3.95
N GLY A 92 -7.84 -4.90 3.49
CA GLY A 92 -8.05 -5.30 2.09
C GLY A 92 -7.87 -4.14 1.11
N LEU A 93 -8.41 -2.95 1.42
CA LEU A 93 -8.20 -1.74 0.62
C LEU A 93 -6.72 -1.33 0.58
N GLY A 94 -6.03 -1.45 1.72
CA GLY A 94 -4.59 -1.26 1.81
C GLY A 94 -3.83 -2.23 0.89
N LEU A 95 -4.14 -3.52 0.95
CA LEU A 95 -3.54 -4.54 0.09
C LEU A 95 -3.76 -4.24 -1.40
N LEU A 96 -4.95 -3.82 -1.80
CA LEU A 96 -5.26 -3.45 -3.19
C LEU A 96 -4.44 -2.22 -3.62
N ALA A 97 -4.36 -1.19 -2.78
CA ALA A 97 -3.60 0.04 -3.08
C ALA A 97 -2.10 -0.24 -3.24
N ILE A 98 -1.49 -1.00 -2.33
CA ILE A 98 -0.07 -1.37 -2.43
C ILE A 98 0.20 -2.34 -3.59
N SER A 99 -0.78 -3.16 -3.98
CA SER A 99 -0.66 -4.03 -5.15
C SER A 99 -0.64 -3.22 -6.44
N ALA A 100 -1.55 -2.24 -6.57
CA ALA A 100 -1.55 -1.31 -7.71
C ALA A 100 -0.24 -0.49 -7.78
N MET A 101 0.29 -0.11 -6.62
CA MET A 101 1.59 0.55 -6.49
C MET A 101 2.73 -0.34 -7.00
N GLY A 102 2.79 -1.59 -6.53
CA GLY A 102 3.79 -2.56 -6.94
C GLY A 102 3.73 -2.85 -8.45
N VAL A 103 2.53 -3.09 -9.00
CA VAL A 103 2.35 -3.33 -10.44
C VAL A 103 2.83 -2.15 -11.28
N SER A 104 2.38 -0.93 -10.97
CA SER A 104 2.82 0.27 -11.70
C SER A 104 4.33 0.51 -11.58
N GLY A 105 4.92 0.25 -10.40
CA GLY A 105 6.36 0.32 -10.17
C GLY A 105 7.16 -0.72 -10.98
N VAL A 106 6.68 -1.97 -11.04
CA VAL A 106 7.30 -3.03 -11.86
C VAL A 106 7.22 -2.69 -13.34
N VAL A 107 6.10 -2.17 -13.83
CA VAL A 107 5.96 -1.72 -15.23
C VAL A 107 7.01 -0.65 -15.53
N MET A 108 7.13 0.37 -14.68
CA MET A 108 8.14 1.42 -14.85
C MET A 108 9.57 0.88 -14.75
N PHE A 109 9.84 -0.03 -13.82
CA PHE A 109 11.13 -0.69 -13.65
C PHE A 109 11.56 -1.41 -14.93
N VAL A 110 10.66 -2.24 -15.48
CA VAL A 110 10.91 -2.98 -16.72
C VAL A 110 11.11 -2.00 -17.87
N MET A 111 10.32 -0.93 -17.99
CA MET A 111 10.52 0.05 -19.06
C MET A 111 11.88 0.75 -18.99
N ILE A 112 12.37 1.07 -17.78
CA ILE A 112 13.68 1.69 -17.60
C ILE A 112 14.80 0.67 -17.88
N TYR A 113 14.67 -0.55 -17.35
CA TYR A 113 15.72 -1.58 -17.42
C TYR A 113 15.78 -2.28 -18.79
N ALA A 114 14.63 -2.70 -19.33
CA ALA A 114 14.54 -3.40 -20.62
C ALA A 114 14.86 -2.49 -21.83
N ALA A 115 14.70 -1.17 -21.68
CA ALA A 115 15.16 -0.23 -22.69
C ALA A 115 16.67 0.07 -22.59
N GLY A 116 17.46 -0.70 -21.84
CA GLY A 116 18.90 -0.46 -21.68
C GLY A 116 19.21 0.88 -21.00
N GLY A 117 18.31 1.34 -20.13
CA GLY A 117 18.38 2.66 -19.53
C GLY A 117 17.94 3.80 -20.46
N VAL A 118 17.43 3.58 -21.68
CA VAL A 118 17.04 4.68 -22.59
C VAL A 118 16.08 5.67 -21.93
N LYS A 119 16.26 6.96 -22.24
CA LYS A 119 15.44 8.06 -21.74
C LYS A 119 13.94 7.73 -21.83
N PRO A 120 13.16 8.00 -20.77
CA PRO A 120 11.73 7.79 -20.82
C PRO A 120 11.12 8.62 -21.96
N GLY A 121 10.56 7.94 -22.96
CA GLY A 121 9.77 8.57 -24.01
C GLY A 121 8.34 8.85 -23.54
N SER A 122 7.48 9.33 -24.44
CA SER A 122 6.06 9.58 -24.16
C SER A 122 5.33 8.38 -23.54
N ALA A 123 5.73 7.16 -23.88
CA ALA A 123 5.17 5.93 -23.32
C ALA A 123 5.32 5.80 -21.79
N TYR A 124 6.34 6.41 -21.18
CA TYR A 124 6.56 6.37 -19.73
C TYR A 124 5.64 7.33 -18.95
N ALA A 125 5.08 8.34 -19.61
CA ALA A 125 4.25 9.36 -18.97
C ALA A 125 3.00 8.74 -18.30
N ILE A 126 2.37 7.76 -18.96
CA ILE A 126 1.15 7.12 -18.46
C ILE A 126 1.45 6.26 -17.22
N PRO A 127 2.38 5.29 -17.24
CA PRO A 127 2.73 4.53 -16.03
C PRO A 127 3.17 5.42 -14.87
N HIS A 128 3.95 6.47 -15.14
CA HIS A 128 4.37 7.42 -14.12
C HIS A 128 3.20 8.19 -13.50
N ALA A 129 2.26 8.66 -14.33
CA ALA A 129 1.05 9.34 -13.84
C ALA A 129 0.19 8.41 -12.97
N VAL A 130 0.00 7.15 -13.39
CA VAL A 130 -0.71 6.14 -12.61
C VAL A 130 0.00 5.87 -11.29
N HIS A 131 1.31 5.61 -11.32
CA HIS A 131 2.10 5.35 -10.12
C HIS A 131 2.06 6.52 -9.13
N SER A 132 2.16 7.75 -9.64
CA SER A 132 2.05 8.96 -8.82
C SER A 132 0.66 9.16 -8.22
N LEU A 133 -0.40 8.85 -8.97
CA LEU A 133 -1.77 8.89 -8.44
C LEU A 133 -1.95 7.87 -7.32
N VAL A 134 -1.52 6.63 -7.55
CA VAL A 134 -1.61 5.55 -6.55
C VAL A 134 -0.75 5.89 -5.33
N ALA A 135 0.37 6.58 -5.49
CA ALA A 135 1.20 7.06 -4.36
C ALA A 135 0.41 7.96 -3.41
N ASN A 136 -0.34 8.91 -3.97
CA ASN A 136 -1.16 9.79 -3.16
C ASN A 136 -2.27 9.02 -2.42
N LEU A 137 -2.87 8.01 -3.07
CA LEU A 137 -3.85 7.13 -2.45
C LEU A 137 -3.25 6.28 -1.32
N VAL A 138 -2.05 5.73 -1.51
CA VAL A 138 -1.33 4.97 -0.49
C VAL A 138 -0.98 5.86 0.72
N TRP A 139 -0.55 7.10 0.49
CA TRP A 139 -0.33 8.07 1.57
C TRP A 139 -1.61 8.41 2.34
N ALA A 140 -2.71 8.66 1.63
CA ALA A 140 -4.01 8.90 2.26
C ALA A 140 -4.46 7.69 3.10
N TYR A 141 -4.29 6.48 2.57
CA TYR A 141 -4.54 5.24 3.29
C TYR A 141 -3.67 5.13 4.55
N TRP A 142 -2.36 5.40 4.44
CA TRP A 142 -1.41 5.28 5.56
C TRP A 142 -1.78 6.21 6.72
N TRP A 143 -2.08 7.48 6.42
CA TRP A 143 -2.54 8.43 7.43
C TRP A 143 -3.86 8.01 8.08
N GLY A 144 -4.84 7.60 7.29
CA GLY A 144 -6.12 7.12 7.81
C GLY A 144 -5.96 5.87 8.68
N HIS A 145 -5.11 4.93 8.25
CA HIS A 145 -4.84 3.69 8.97
C HIS A 145 -4.14 3.94 10.31
N ILE A 146 -3.11 4.79 10.33
CA ILE A 146 -2.42 5.18 11.57
C ILE A 146 -3.39 5.91 12.51
N ALA A 147 -4.18 6.85 12.01
CA ALA A 147 -5.16 7.56 12.83
C ALA A 147 -6.16 6.58 13.47
N MET A 148 -6.67 5.61 12.72
CA MET A 148 -7.56 4.56 13.27
C MET A 148 -6.86 3.69 14.31
N ALA A 149 -5.61 3.28 14.07
CA ALA A 149 -4.83 2.49 15.02
C ALA A 149 -4.58 3.25 16.34
N LEU A 150 -4.22 4.54 16.26
CA LEU A 150 -4.03 5.41 17.42
C LEU A 150 -5.34 5.63 18.19
N LEU A 151 -6.44 5.91 17.50
CA LEU A 151 -7.76 6.04 18.13
C LEU A 151 -8.15 4.76 18.88
N HIS A 152 -7.88 3.60 18.28
CA HIS A 152 -8.15 2.31 18.92
C HIS A 152 -7.27 2.09 20.15
N ALA A 153 -5.98 2.45 20.08
CA ALA A 153 -5.04 2.35 21.20
C ALA A 153 -5.38 3.24 22.38
N LEU A 154 -5.85 4.46 22.13
CA LEU A 154 -6.29 5.37 23.18
C LEU A 154 -7.57 4.92 23.88
N ARG A 155 -8.40 4.11 23.20
CA ARG A 155 -9.74 3.71 23.69
C ARG A 155 -9.81 2.27 24.18
N THR A 156 -8.84 1.44 23.80
CA THR A 156 -8.78 0.02 24.16
C THR A 156 -7.38 -0.34 24.66
N PRO A 157 -7.18 -0.50 25.98
CA PRO A 157 -5.85 -0.80 26.56
C PRO A 157 -5.20 -2.10 26.04
N ARG A 158 -5.97 -2.96 25.37
CA ARG A 158 -5.54 -4.28 24.92
C ARG A 158 -4.89 -4.30 23.53
N ILE A 159 -4.94 -3.23 22.73
CA ILE A 159 -4.34 -3.28 21.39
C ILE A 159 -2.81 -3.25 21.40
N LEU A 160 -2.13 -2.93 22.49
CA LEU A 160 -0.67 -3.12 22.55
C LEU A 160 -0.27 -4.59 22.78
N ARG A 161 -1.24 -5.46 23.11
CA ARG A 161 -1.03 -6.89 23.33
C ARG A 161 -1.22 -7.75 22.07
N ILE A 162 -1.46 -7.18 20.89
CA ILE A 162 -1.52 -7.98 19.63
C ILE A 162 -0.18 -8.67 19.29
N PHE A 163 0.93 -8.24 19.89
CA PHE A 163 2.25 -8.86 19.71
C PHE A 163 2.63 -9.83 20.84
N ILE A 164 1.77 -10.02 21.84
CA ILE A 164 1.98 -10.97 22.93
C ILE A 164 0.92 -12.07 22.76
N PRO A 165 1.30 -13.29 22.35
CA PRO A 165 0.38 -14.39 22.13
C PRO A 165 -0.36 -14.81 23.41
#